data_AF-X1B0T8-F1
#
_entry.id   AF-X1B0T8-F1
#
_cell.length_a   1.000
_cell.length_b   1.000
_cell.length_c   1.000
_cell.angle_alpha   90.00
_cell.angle_beta   90.00
_cell.angle_gamma   90.00
#
_symmetry.space_group_name_H-M   'P 1'
#
loop_
_entity.id
_entity.type
_entity.pdbx_description
1 polymer ?
#
loop_
_entity_poly.entity_id
_entity_poly.type
_entity_poly.pdbx_seq_one_letter_code
_entity_poly.pdbx_strand_id
1 'polypeptide(L)'
;MKLAREEAMIKVEGLAEDAAEERILDSLLPPARTSTEFKGEVATEKQETDSTRQIFRKKLREGDLDDKDIELEVVSSHIGVEIMAPPGMEEMTSQLQGMFQSMAGDKKKMKKMKVKDSLKVLREEEAAKLINDDEIKN
;
A
#
# COMPACT_ATOMS: atom_id res chain seq x y z
N MET A 1 10.67 -10.89 -21.86
CA MET A 1 10.42 -9.73 -20.97
C MET A 1 8.93 -9.43 -20.80
N LYS A 2 8.16 -9.02 -21.83
CA LYS A 2 6.72 -8.73 -21.65
C LYS A 2 5.89 -9.93 -21.13
N LEU A 3 6.07 -11.12 -21.71
CA LEU A 3 5.35 -12.35 -21.29
C LEU A 3 5.66 -12.76 -19.84
N ALA A 4 6.93 -12.74 -19.43
CA ALA A 4 7.34 -13.13 -18.08
C ALA A 4 6.75 -12.19 -16.99
N ARG A 5 6.68 -10.89 -17.28
CA ARG A 5 6.07 -9.91 -16.37
C ARG A 5 4.57 -10.11 -16.23
N GLU A 6 3.91 -10.45 -17.33
CA GLU A 6 2.46 -10.68 -17.37
C GLU A 6 2.08 -11.96 -16.61
N GLU A 7 2.84 -13.04 -16.80
CA GLU A 7 2.68 -14.27 -16.01
C GLU A 7 2.99 -14.06 -14.51
N ALA A 8 4.02 -13.26 -14.19
CA ALA A 8 4.33 -12.91 -12.80
C ALA A 8 3.19 -12.10 -12.16
N MET A 9 2.63 -11.11 -12.89
CA MET A 9 1.45 -10.35 -12.43
C MET A 9 0.28 -11.25 -12.09
N ILE A 10 -0.07 -12.19 -12.97
CA ILE A 10 -1.17 -13.12 -12.74
C ILE A 10 -0.91 -14.01 -11.52
N LYS A 11 0.33 -14.45 -11.32
CA LYS A 11 0.70 -15.28 -10.16
C LYS A 11 0.62 -14.53 -8.84
N VAL A 12 0.98 -13.26 -8.82
CA VAL A 12 0.97 -12.45 -7.59
C VAL A 12 -0.36 -11.75 -7.33
N GLU A 13 -1.28 -11.72 -8.30
CA GLU A 13 -2.53 -10.97 -8.20
C GLU A 13 -3.32 -11.36 -6.95
N GLY A 14 -3.52 -12.66 -6.68
CA GLY A 14 -4.22 -13.11 -5.47
C GLY A 14 -3.50 -12.75 -4.18
N LEU A 15 -2.17 -12.84 -4.15
CA LEU A 15 -1.37 -12.46 -2.98
C LEU A 15 -1.42 -10.95 -2.72
N ALA A 16 -1.38 -10.16 -3.80
CA ALA A 16 -1.50 -8.70 -3.75
C ALA A 16 -2.90 -8.27 -3.32
N GLU A 17 -3.95 -8.98 -3.76
CA GLU A 17 -5.32 -8.79 -3.30
C GLU A 17 -5.46 -9.04 -1.79
N ASP A 18 -5.02 -10.20 -1.32
CA ASP A 18 -5.10 -10.54 0.10
C ASP A 18 -4.29 -9.55 0.97
N ALA A 19 -3.10 -9.16 0.52
CA ALA A 19 -2.28 -8.17 1.22
C ALA A 19 -2.92 -6.77 1.25
N ALA A 20 -3.56 -6.35 0.17
CA ALA A 20 -4.29 -5.09 0.10
C ALA A 20 -5.52 -5.09 1.03
N GLU A 21 -6.27 -6.19 1.07
CA GLU A 21 -7.40 -6.37 1.99
C GLU A 21 -6.94 -6.24 3.45
N GLU A 22 -5.86 -6.92 3.83
CA GLU A 22 -5.32 -6.85 5.20
C GLU A 22 -4.96 -5.41 5.60
N ARG A 23 -4.32 -4.67 4.71
CA ARG A 23 -3.91 -3.28 4.97
C ARG A 23 -5.11 -2.34 5.17
N ILE A 24 -6.20 -2.58 4.44
CA ILE A 24 -7.47 -1.85 4.61
C ILE A 24 -8.10 -2.22 5.96
N LEU A 25 -8.13 -3.51 6.30
CA LEU A 25 -8.66 -3.96 7.58
C LEU A 25 -7.86 -3.38 8.76
N ASP A 26 -6.54 -3.24 8.63
CA ASP A 26 -5.67 -2.62 9.63
C ASP A 26 -5.93 -1.10 9.80
N SER A 27 -6.44 -0.42 8.76
CA SER A 27 -6.84 0.99 8.85
C SER A 27 -8.26 1.15 9.41
N LEU A 28 -9.16 0.22 9.08
CA LEU A 28 -10.55 0.23 9.53
C LEU A 28 -10.73 -0.25 10.96
N LEU A 29 -9.93 -1.22 11.37
CA LEU A 29 -9.88 -1.70 12.74
C LEU A 29 -8.85 -0.83 13.47
N PRO A 30 -9.18 -0.25 14.63
CA PRO A 30 -8.16 0.41 15.42
C PRO A 30 -7.01 -0.59 15.63
N PRO A 31 -5.74 -0.15 15.55
CA PRO A 31 -4.64 -1.01 15.95
C PRO A 31 -5.01 -1.57 17.31
N ALA A 32 -4.76 -2.85 17.54
CA ALA A 32 -4.91 -3.46 18.85
C ALA A 32 -4.03 -2.68 19.82
N ARG A 33 -4.57 -1.57 20.34
CA ARG A 33 -4.00 -0.85 21.46
C ARG A 33 -4.07 -1.90 22.54
N THR A 34 -2.91 -2.40 22.94
CA THR A 34 -2.67 -2.75 24.33
C THR A 34 -3.40 -1.71 25.17
N SER A 35 -4.57 -2.10 25.66
CA SER A 35 -5.59 -1.23 26.23
C SER A 35 -5.09 -0.70 27.58
N THR A 36 -4.23 0.31 27.53
CA THR A 36 -4.15 1.26 28.64
C THR A 36 -5.20 2.32 28.32
N GLU A 37 -6.28 2.36 29.12
CA GLU A 37 -7.40 3.33 29.10
C GLU A 37 -8.75 2.95 28.46
N PHE A 38 -9.04 1.67 28.20
CA PHE A 38 -10.45 1.24 28.17
C PHE A 38 -10.64 -0.01 29.02
N LYS A 39 -11.14 0.23 30.24
CA LYS A 39 -11.90 -0.66 31.14
C LYS A 39 -11.59 -2.18 30.98
N GLY A 40 -10.80 -2.70 31.90
CA GLY A 40 -10.08 -3.96 31.74
C GLY A 40 -10.92 -5.21 31.53
N GLU A 41 -10.46 -6.04 30.60
CA GLU A 41 -10.69 -7.48 30.47
C GLU A 41 -9.66 -8.05 29.47
N VAL A 42 -8.44 -8.34 29.94
CA VAL A 42 -7.24 -8.54 29.09
C VAL A 42 -7.06 -10.00 28.59
N ALA A 43 -8.14 -10.77 28.43
CA ALA A 43 -8.02 -12.17 27.96
C ALA A 43 -8.97 -12.55 26.81
N THR A 44 -10.02 -11.77 26.57
CA THR A 44 -11.04 -11.99 25.51
C THR A 44 -10.76 -11.20 24.22
N GLU A 45 -9.95 -10.12 24.29
CA GLU A 45 -9.73 -9.19 23.17
C GLU A 45 -9.12 -9.85 21.92
N LYS A 46 -8.19 -10.81 22.07
CA LYS A 46 -7.51 -11.43 20.91
C LYS A 46 -8.46 -12.23 20.02
N GLN A 47 -9.42 -12.93 20.62
CA GLN A 47 -10.42 -13.72 19.88
C GLN A 47 -11.51 -12.83 19.28
N GLU A 48 -11.89 -11.74 19.97
CA GLU A 48 -12.86 -10.77 19.43
C GLU A 48 -12.29 -9.92 18.28
N THR A 49 -10.99 -9.60 18.32
CA THR A 49 -10.34 -8.89 17.20
C THR A 49 -10.28 -9.75 15.94
N ASP A 50 -10.09 -11.07 16.07
CA ASP A 50 -10.01 -11.99 14.94
C ASP A 50 -11.40 -12.25 14.34
N SER A 51 -12.42 -12.44 15.18
CA SER A 51 -13.81 -12.58 14.72
C SER A 51 -14.34 -11.31 14.05
N THR A 52 -14.01 -10.13 14.59
CA THR A 52 -14.36 -8.84 13.99
C THR A 52 -13.63 -8.65 12.66
N ARG A 53 -12.33 -9.00 12.58
CA ARG A 53 -11.56 -8.95 11.32
C ARG A 53 -12.18 -9.82 10.24
N GLN A 54 -12.60 -11.04 10.57
CA GLN A 54 -13.25 -11.92 9.59
C GLN A 54 -14.60 -11.35 9.09
N ILE A 55 -15.40 -10.75 9.98
CA ILE A 55 -16.65 -10.09 9.60
C ILE A 55 -16.38 -8.90 8.68
N PHE A 56 -15.39 -8.06 9.00
CA PHE A 56 -15.03 -6.92 8.16
C PHE A 56 -14.44 -7.35 6.83
N ARG A 57 -13.64 -8.43 6.78
CA ARG A 57 -13.14 -9.01 5.52
C ARG A 57 -14.29 -9.46 4.63
N LYS A 58 -15.30 -10.12 5.21
CA LYS A 58 -16.51 -10.49 4.49
C LYS A 58 -17.24 -9.27 3.94
N LYS A 59 -17.47 -8.24 4.76
CA LYS A 59 -18.11 -6.98 4.35
C LYS A 59 -17.31 -6.23 3.27
N LEU A 60 -15.99 -6.27 3.33
CA LEU A 60 -15.11 -5.69 2.32
C LEU A 60 -15.30 -6.37 0.97
N ARG A 61 -15.35 -7.71 0.96
CA ARG A 61 -15.61 -8.51 -0.25
C ARG A 61 -17.04 -8.37 -0.79
N GLU A 62 -18.00 -8.14 0.10
CA GLU A 62 -19.40 -7.87 -0.26
C GLU A 62 -19.61 -6.42 -0.77
N GLY A 63 -18.61 -5.54 -0.62
CA GLY A 63 -18.67 -4.14 -1.07
C GLY A 63 -19.37 -3.18 -0.10
N ASP A 64 -19.77 -3.64 1.08
CA ASP A 64 -20.47 -2.84 2.11
C ASP A 64 -19.62 -1.67 2.63
N LEU A 65 -18.30 -1.74 2.44
CA LEU A 65 -17.34 -0.77 2.93
C LEU A 65 -16.86 0.19 1.84
N ASP A 66 -17.22 -0.02 0.58
CA ASP A 66 -16.71 0.70 -0.60
C ASP A 66 -16.78 2.23 -0.47
N ASP A 67 -17.87 2.74 0.11
CA ASP A 67 -18.14 4.17 0.26
C ASP A 67 -17.54 4.80 1.52
N LYS A 68 -16.92 4.01 2.40
CA LYS A 68 -16.26 4.56 3.59
C LYS A 68 -14.96 5.24 3.19
N ASP A 69 -14.71 6.40 3.79
CA ASP A 69 -13.41 7.04 3.71
C ASP A 69 -12.46 6.43 4.73
N ILE A 70 -11.26 6.07 4.28
CA ILE A 70 -10.16 5.63 5.12
C ILE A 70 -8.91 6.45 4.83
N GLU A 71 -8.01 6.51 5.81
CA GLU A 71 -6.72 7.16 5.68
C GLU A 71 -5.64 6.08 5.63
N LEU A 72 -4.87 6.09 4.54
CA LEU A 72 -3.84 5.09 4.28
C LEU A 72 -2.55 5.75 3.81
N GLU A 73 -1.45 5.13 4.20
CA GLU A 73 -0.13 5.42 3.66
C GLU A 73 0.05 4.78 2.29
N VAL A 74 -0.05 5.60 1.24
CA VAL A 74 0.21 5.18 -0.14
C VAL A 74 1.55 5.70 -0.62
N VAL A 75 2.27 4.91 -1.41
CA VAL A 75 3.52 5.38 -2.03
C VAL A 75 3.18 6.52 -2.97
N SER A 76 3.67 7.72 -2.66
CA SER A 76 3.53 8.86 -3.55
C SER A 76 4.61 8.78 -4.63
N SER A 77 4.27 8.19 -5.78
CA SER A 77 5.07 8.33 -6.99
C SER A 77 5.16 9.83 -7.26
N HIS A 78 6.33 10.42 -7.02
CA HIS A 78 6.55 11.81 -7.38
C HIS A 78 6.46 11.87 -8.90
N ILE A 79 5.33 12.39 -9.39
CA ILE A 79 5.18 12.86 -10.76
C ILE A 79 6.44 13.67 -11.04
N GLY A 80 7.19 13.23 -12.04
CA GLY A 80 8.48 13.77 -12.41
C GLY A 80 8.40 15.28 -12.40
N VAL A 81 9.15 15.91 -11.51
CA VAL A 81 9.51 17.30 -11.72
C VAL A 81 10.38 17.26 -12.97
N GLU A 82 9.78 17.51 -14.13
CA GLU A 82 10.51 17.96 -15.30
C GLU A 82 11.11 19.32 -14.90
N ILE A 83 12.24 19.26 -14.19
CA ILE A 83 13.08 20.42 -13.95
C ILE A 83 13.58 20.78 -15.34
N MET A 84 12.92 21.74 -15.96
CA MET A 84 13.44 22.49 -17.11
C MET A 84 14.72 23.18 -16.65
N ALA A 85 15.82 22.44 -16.66
CA ALA A 85 17.13 22.92 -16.29
C ALA A 85 17.69 23.76 -17.45
N PRO A 86 18.20 24.98 -17.19
CA PRO A 86 18.86 25.78 -18.21
C PRO A 86 20.07 25.03 -18.81
N PRO A 87 20.36 25.20 -20.11
CA PRO A 87 21.48 24.53 -20.77
C PRO A 87 22.81 24.92 -20.09
N GLY A 88 23.59 23.92 -19.66
CA GLY A 88 24.88 24.10 -18.95
C GLY A 88 24.95 23.50 -17.54
N MET A 89 23.89 22.86 -17.04
CA MET A 89 23.82 22.24 -15.69
C MET A 89 23.56 20.72 -15.71
N GLU A 90 23.70 20.07 -16.86
CA GLU A 90 23.29 18.68 -17.11
C GLU A 90 23.97 17.65 -16.19
N GLU A 91 25.24 17.86 -15.88
CA GLU A 91 26.05 16.95 -15.06
C GLU A 91 25.66 17.04 -13.57
N MET A 92 25.30 18.24 -13.11
CA MET A 92 24.86 18.49 -11.74
C MET A 92 23.42 18.01 -11.51
N THR A 93 22.55 18.15 -12.52
CA THR A 93 21.18 17.61 -12.46
C THR A 93 21.16 16.09 -12.39
N SER A 94 22.06 15.39 -13.07
CA SER A 94 22.10 13.92 -13.04
C SER A 94 22.51 13.38 -11.67
N GLN A 95 23.48 14.02 -10.98
CA GLN A 95 23.86 13.63 -9.61
C GLN A 95 22.77 13.96 -8.59
N LEU A 96 22.13 15.13 -8.72
CA LEU A 96 21.02 15.51 -7.84
C LEU A 96 19.78 14.65 -8.06
N GLN A 97 19.49 14.25 -9.30
CA GLN A 97 18.39 13.34 -9.62
C GLN A 97 18.60 11.95 -9.04
N GLY A 98 19.83 11.41 -9.11
CA GLY A 98 20.17 10.12 -8.47
C GLY A 98 20.10 10.18 -6.94
N MET A 99 20.49 11.30 -6.33
CA MET A 99 20.34 11.52 -4.88
C MET A 99 18.87 11.74 -4.48
N PHE A 100 18.10 12.45 -5.29
CA PHE A 100 16.68 12.71 -5.05
C PHE A 100 15.83 11.46 -5.24
N GLN A 101 16.15 10.59 -6.21
CA GLN A 101 15.51 9.27 -6.33
C GLN A 101 15.85 8.37 -5.14
N SER A 102 17.10 8.36 -4.68
CA SER A 102 17.51 7.60 -3.49
C SER A 102 16.88 8.12 -2.18
N MET A 103 16.53 9.42 -2.12
CA MET A 103 15.89 10.05 -0.95
C MET A 103 14.36 10.20 -1.07
N ALA A 104 13.82 10.04 -2.28
CA ALA A 104 12.39 9.95 -2.59
C ALA A 104 11.89 8.50 -2.63
N GLY A 105 12.80 7.52 -2.56
CA GLY A 105 12.49 6.15 -2.22
C GLY A 105 11.61 6.11 -0.96
N ASP A 106 10.43 5.54 -1.12
CA ASP A 106 9.50 5.22 -0.03
C ASP A 106 8.92 6.39 0.77
N LYS A 107 8.80 7.60 0.20
CA LYS A 107 7.92 8.63 0.80
C LYS A 107 6.46 8.23 0.63
N LYS A 108 5.99 7.39 1.56
CA LYS A 108 4.58 7.12 1.78
C LYS A 108 3.93 8.39 2.32
N LYS A 109 2.78 8.74 1.76
CA LYS A 109 1.99 9.88 2.21
C LYS A 109 0.64 9.39 2.70
N MET A 110 0.22 9.87 3.86
CA MET A 110 -1.15 9.69 4.34
C MET A 110 -2.10 10.38 3.37
N LYS A 111 -2.99 9.59 2.76
CA LYS A 111 -4.02 10.08 1.87
C LYS A 111 -5.35 9.50 2.30
N LYS A 112 -6.33 10.38 2.50
CA LYS A 112 -7.73 10.01 2.72
C LYS A 112 -8.38 9.69 1.37
N MET A 113 -8.96 8.50 1.23
CA MET A 113 -9.69 8.09 0.04
C MET A 113 -10.74 7.02 0.40
N LYS A 114 -11.65 6.74 -0.55
CA LYS A 114 -12.64 5.68 -0.37
C LYS A 114 -11.97 4.30 -0.34
N VAL A 115 -12.55 3.38 0.43
CA VAL A 115 -12.11 1.97 0.50
C VAL A 115 -11.97 1.38 -0.91
N LYS A 116 -12.97 1.59 -1.77
CA LYS A 116 -12.97 1.10 -3.15
C LYS A 116 -11.77 1.58 -3.98
N ASP A 117 -11.39 2.85 -3.80
CA ASP A 117 -10.26 3.43 -4.52
C ASP A 117 -8.94 2.96 -3.91
N SER A 118 -8.87 2.87 -2.59
CA SER A 118 -7.69 2.38 -1.88
C SER A 118 -7.36 0.93 -2.22
N LEU A 119 -8.37 0.07 -2.40
CA LEU A 119 -8.17 -1.34 -2.74
C LEU A 119 -7.41 -1.48 -4.06
N LYS A 120 -7.76 -0.67 -5.07
CA LYS A 120 -7.08 -0.66 -6.36
C LYS A 120 -5.64 -0.20 -6.24
N VAL A 121 -5.43 0.93 -5.56
CA VAL A 121 -4.09 1.51 -5.38
C VAL A 121 -3.18 0.56 -4.60
N LEU A 122 -3.68 -0.03 -3.52
CA LEU A 122 -2.93 -0.97 -2.69
C LEU A 122 -2.62 -2.27 -3.44
N ARG A 123 -3.57 -2.81 -4.22
CA ARG A 123 -3.33 -4.00 -5.03
C ARG A 123 -2.19 -3.78 -6.03
N GLU A 124 -2.19 -2.64 -6.71
CA GLU A 124 -1.11 -2.28 -7.64
C GLU A 124 0.22 -2.12 -6.91
N GLU A 125 0.22 -1.50 -5.73
CA GLU A 125 1.41 -1.32 -4.90
C GLU A 125 1.98 -2.66 -4.41
N GLU A 126 1.15 -3.56 -3.89
CA GLU A 126 1.57 -4.87 -3.39
C GLU A 126 2.00 -5.80 -4.55
N ALA A 127 1.30 -5.76 -5.69
CA ALA A 127 1.72 -6.50 -6.89
C ALA A 127 3.08 -6.01 -7.41
N ALA A 128 3.31 -4.69 -7.44
CA ALA A 128 4.59 -4.12 -7.84
C ALA A 128 5.73 -4.46 -6.86
N LYS A 129 5.44 -4.56 -5.55
CA LYS A 129 6.43 -5.01 -4.55
C LYS A 129 6.77 -6.49 -4.68
N LEU A 130 5.76 -7.33 -4.95
CA LEU A 130 5.95 -8.78 -5.12
C LEU A 130 6.73 -9.07 -6.41
N ILE A 131 6.44 -8.33 -7.48
CA ILE A 131 7.20 -8.37 -8.73
C ILE A 131 8.36 -7.38 -8.62
N ASN A 132 9.25 -7.61 -7.67
CA ASN A 132 10.47 -6.83 -7.58
C ASN A 132 11.38 -7.19 -8.75
N ASP A 133 12.07 -6.21 -9.35
CA ASP A 133 12.83 -6.36 -10.60
C ASP A 133 13.91 -7.46 -10.58
N ASP A 134 14.22 -8.03 -9.42
CA ASP A 134 15.11 -9.18 -9.24
C ASP A 134 14.51 -10.52 -9.69
N GLU A 135 13.18 -10.71 -9.66
CA GLU A 135 12.52 -11.92 -10.18
C GLU A 135 12.48 -11.94 -11.72
N ILE A 136 12.41 -10.77 -12.37
CA ILE A 136 12.35 -10.67 -13.84
C ILE A 136 13.75 -10.81 -14.48
N LYS A 137 14.83 -10.71 -13.69
CA LYS A 137 16.21 -10.71 -14.19
C LYS A 137 16.88 -12.08 -14.30
N ASN A 138 16.26 -13.17 -13.85
CA ASN A 138 16.82 -14.53 -13.95
C ASN A 138 16.14 -15.39 -15.02
#